data_AF-A0A3D3LDX0-F1
#
_entry.id   AF-A0A3D3LDX0-F1
#
_cell.length_a   1.000
_cell.length_b   1.000
_cell.length_c   1.000
_cell.angle_alpha   90.00
_cell.angle_beta   90.00
_cell.angle_gamma   90.00
#
_symmetry.space_group_name_H-M   'P 1'
#
loop_
_entity.id
_entity.type
_entity.pdbx_description
1 polymer ?
#
loop_
_entity_poly.entity_id
_entity_poly.type
_entity_poly.pdbx_seq_one_letter_code
_entity_poly.pdbx_strand_id
1 'polypeptide(L)'
;MNLRHLLLAAAALTLAACSTPGAAKAKPAAAEVKPAAAKAKPAAAKVKPAAAEVKPAAAEVKPAAAEVKPGAGKHIVLLAGDEEYRSEEALPALGRILQRQGFKCSVCFSAEEDGSINPDKGDSLTNPAALDSADAIIMLLRFRRWNEETLARFDAAMKRGIPVIALRTSTHAFAGIPAESAYAAWNWNKDGGWGKKVLGESWVSHWGRHKHEATRGVVEAANAGHAILSGVKDVFGTTDVYEAAPPADATVLMRGQVLAGMTPDSPPLDTRKATKDKLEQGINDPMMPIAWTRVVKNEAGGENKIFCTTMGAATDITNEGLRRMIVNAVHWGLGTEAPAEMDLSLPEGYEPTTYGFKGYRKDLKVADHELGR
;
A
#
# COMPACT_ATOMS: atom_id res chain seq x y z
N MET A 1 26.59 46.86 -51.63
CA MET A 1 26.95 45.44 -51.85
C MET A 1 25.64 44.67 -52.03
N ASN A 2 25.53 44.04 -53.19
CA ASN A 2 24.43 43.29 -53.84
C ASN A 2 23.01 43.13 -53.27
N LEU A 3 22.12 43.38 -54.24
CA LEU A 3 20.67 43.34 -54.36
C LEU A 3 20.15 41.93 -54.77
N ARG A 4 18.81 41.72 -54.69
CA ARG A 4 17.96 40.81 -55.55
C ARG A 4 17.95 39.30 -55.18
N HIS A 5 16.88 38.49 -55.26
CA HIS A 5 15.54 38.43 -55.89
C HIS A 5 14.71 37.36 -55.10
N LEU A 6 13.39 37.43 -54.84
CA LEU A 6 12.18 37.41 -55.69
C LEU A 6 11.64 35.99 -56.09
N LEU A 7 10.39 35.70 -55.65
CA LEU A 7 9.30 34.87 -56.27
C LEU A 7 9.56 33.37 -56.58
N LEU A 8 8.61 32.45 -56.81
CA LEU A 8 7.16 32.18 -56.57
C LEU A 8 6.89 30.78 -57.21
N ALA A 9 5.70 30.20 -56.95
CA ALA A 9 4.98 29.15 -57.71
C ALA A 9 5.44 27.68 -57.50
N ALA A 10 4.62 26.71 -57.10
CA ALA A 10 3.23 26.31 -57.43
C ALA A 10 3.06 25.58 -58.78
N ALA A 11 2.74 24.28 -58.72
CA ALA A 11 1.91 23.46 -59.62
C ALA A 11 2.05 21.99 -59.16
N ALA A 12 1.04 21.21 -58.72
CA ALA A 12 -0.27 20.84 -59.27
C ALA A 12 -0.20 20.05 -60.59
N LEU A 13 -0.47 18.73 -60.55
CA LEU A 13 -1.54 18.04 -61.33
C LEU A 13 -1.51 16.51 -61.01
N THR A 14 -2.56 15.87 -60.44
CA THR A 14 -3.82 15.30 -61.02
C THR A 14 -3.57 14.00 -61.81
N LEU A 15 -4.25 12.85 -61.61
CA LEU A 15 -5.64 12.41 -61.89
C LEU A 15 -5.67 10.88 -61.54
N ALA A 16 -6.73 10.11 -61.27
CA ALA A 16 -8.16 10.21 -61.49
C ALA A 16 -8.92 9.08 -60.73
N ALA A 17 -10.22 9.34 -60.48
CA ALA A 17 -11.38 8.44 -60.68
C ALA A 17 -11.48 7.11 -59.91
N CYS A 18 -12.65 6.62 -59.47
CA CYS A 18 -14.04 7.08 -59.42
C CYS A 18 -14.83 5.93 -58.76
N SER A 19 -15.80 6.21 -57.89
CA SER A 19 -17.17 5.65 -57.91
C SER A 19 -17.83 5.67 -56.53
N THR A 20 -18.95 6.38 -56.46
CA THR A 20 -20.06 6.27 -55.50
C THR A 20 -21.26 5.69 -56.27
N PRO A 21 -22.50 5.66 -55.71
CA PRO A 21 -23.00 4.94 -54.55
C PRO A 21 -24.20 4.03 -54.93
N GLY A 22 -24.63 3.13 -54.04
CA GLY A 22 -25.81 2.28 -54.27
C GLY A 22 -26.74 2.25 -53.06
N ALA A 23 -27.75 3.12 -53.04
CA ALA A 23 -28.92 2.99 -52.19
C ALA A 23 -30.07 2.40 -53.02
N ALA A 24 -30.77 1.39 -52.50
CA ALA A 24 -32.09 1.00 -53.00
C ALA A 24 -32.98 0.49 -51.85
N LYS A 25 -34.07 1.23 -51.63
CA LYS A 25 -35.25 0.84 -50.85
C LYS A 25 -36.03 -0.25 -51.59
N ALA A 26 -36.60 -1.20 -50.86
CA ALA A 26 -37.92 -1.77 -51.18
C ALA A 26 -38.57 -2.44 -49.95
N LYS A 27 -39.82 -2.04 -49.69
CA LYS A 27 -40.87 -2.62 -48.83
C LYS A 27 -42.10 -2.74 -49.76
N PRO A 28 -43.25 -3.35 -49.40
CA PRO A 28 -43.61 -4.63 -48.75
C PRO A 28 -44.33 -5.59 -49.74
N ALA A 29 -44.66 -6.81 -49.31
CA ALA A 29 -45.88 -7.49 -49.78
C ALA A 29 -46.49 -8.34 -48.66
N ALA A 30 -47.75 -8.06 -48.36
CA ALA A 30 -48.62 -8.82 -47.47
C ALA A 30 -49.25 -9.99 -48.23
N ALA A 31 -49.58 -11.06 -47.52
CA ALA A 31 -50.65 -11.98 -47.89
C ALA A 31 -51.31 -12.52 -46.62
N GLU A 32 -52.47 -11.95 -46.28
CA GLU A 32 -53.52 -12.61 -45.50
C GLU A 32 -54.16 -13.71 -46.38
N VAL A 33 -54.47 -14.89 -45.81
CA VAL A 33 -55.77 -15.57 -46.00
C VAL A 33 -56.08 -16.40 -44.74
N LYS A 34 -57.32 -16.28 -44.27
CA LYS A 34 -57.94 -16.86 -43.06
C LYS A 34 -58.83 -18.08 -43.45
N PRO A 35 -59.77 -18.59 -42.63
CA PRO A 35 -59.71 -19.86 -41.89
C PRO A 35 -60.74 -20.94 -42.32
N ALA A 36 -60.69 -22.15 -41.72
CA ALA A 36 -61.84 -23.06 -41.52
C ALA A 36 -61.46 -24.08 -40.41
N ALA A 37 -62.01 -24.04 -39.19
CA ALA A 37 -63.35 -24.41 -38.72
C ALA A 37 -63.71 -25.90 -38.90
N ALA A 38 -63.76 -26.67 -37.80
CA ALA A 38 -64.97 -27.40 -37.37
C ALA A 38 -64.77 -28.25 -36.09
N LYS A 39 -65.58 -27.90 -35.06
CA LYS A 39 -66.47 -28.77 -34.25
C LYS A 39 -65.94 -30.08 -33.64
N ALA A 40 -65.99 -30.19 -32.31
CA ALA A 40 -67.09 -30.87 -31.60
C ALA A 40 -66.86 -30.88 -30.06
N LYS A 41 -67.97 -30.77 -29.31
CA LYS A 41 -68.11 -30.78 -27.85
C LYS A 41 -68.44 -32.23 -27.37
N PRO A 42 -68.69 -32.50 -26.07
CA PRO A 42 -67.83 -33.26 -25.17
C PRO A 42 -68.40 -34.65 -24.79
N ALA A 43 -67.61 -35.52 -24.17
CA ALA A 43 -68.16 -36.64 -23.39
C ALA A 43 -67.35 -36.84 -22.11
N ALA A 44 -68.08 -36.75 -20.99
CA ALA A 44 -67.55 -36.89 -19.65
C ALA A 44 -67.28 -38.37 -19.31
N ALA A 45 -66.16 -38.63 -18.66
CA ALA A 45 -65.97 -39.81 -17.82
C ALA A 45 -65.39 -39.35 -16.48
N LYS A 46 -66.15 -39.64 -15.42
CA LYS A 46 -65.79 -39.37 -14.02
C LYS A 46 -64.66 -40.31 -13.59
N VAL A 47 -63.56 -39.77 -13.06
CA VAL A 47 -62.69 -40.48 -12.11
C VAL A 47 -62.35 -39.53 -10.97
N LYS A 48 -62.55 -40.03 -9.74
CA LYS A 48 -62.37 -39.38 -8.43
C LYS A 48 -60.86 -39.27 -8.11
N PRO A 49 -60.40 -38.23 -7.38
CA PRO A 49 -58.98 -37.90 -7.31
C PRO A 49 -58.23 -38.78 -6.31
N ALA A 50 -57.02 -39.20 -6.67
CA ALA A 50 -55.99 -39.57 -5.71
C ALA A 50 -55.13 -38.33 -5.47
N ALA A 51 -55.15 -37.81 -4.24
CA ALA A 51 -54.29 -36.72 -3.83
C ALA A 51 -52.84 -37.22 -3.77
N ALA A 52 -52.00 -36.73 -4.65
CA ALA A 52 -50.56 -36.72 -4.46
C ALA A 52 -50.15 -35.28 -4.11
N GLU A 53 -49.71 -35.05 -2.89
CA GLU A 53 -49.06 -33.82 -2.49
C GLU A 53 -47.77 -33.66 -3.30
N VAL A 54 -47.78 -32.74 -4.26
CA VAL A 54 -46.55 -32.23 -4.86
C VAL A 54 -46.23 -30.91 -4.16
N LYS A 55 -45.28 -30.96 -3.23
CA LYS A 55 -44.70 -29.78 -2.60
C LYS A 55 -43.89 -29.04 -3.68
N PRO A 56 -44.17 -27.77 -4.02
CA PRO A 56 -43.33 -27.04 -4.95
C PRO A 56 -42.02 -26.70 -4.26
N ALA A 57 -40.89 -27.14 -4.82
CA ALA A 57 -39.58 -26.64 -4.45
C ALA A 57 -39.51 -25.18 -4.88
N ALA A 58 -39.67 -24.26 -3.92
CA ALA A 58 -39.29 -22.88 -4.11
C ALA A 58 -37.76 -22.85 -4.25
N ALA A 59 -37.28 -22.60 -5.47
CA ALA A 59 -35.90 -22.18 -5.67
C ALA A 59 -35.77 -20.79 -5.03
N GLU A 60 -35.25 -20.73 -3.81
CA GLU A 60 -34.69 -19.50 -3.27
C GLU A 60 -33.51 -19.09 -4.13
N VAL A 61 -33.75 -18.17 -5.06
CA VAL A 61 -32.68 -17.36 -5.64
C VAL A 61 -32.25 -16.39 -4.54
N LYS A 62 -31.28 -16.83 -3.73
CA LYS A 62 -30.56 -15.94 -2.81
C LYS A 62 -29.86 -14.90 -3.69
N PRO A 63 -30.13 -13.59 -3.54
CA PRO A 63 -29.30 -12.61 -4.22
C PRO A 63 -27.88 -12.81 -3.68
N ALA A 64 -26.91 -13.05 -4.56
CA ALA A 64 -25.52 -12.88 -4.20
C ALA A 64 -25.34 -11.40 -3.86
N ALA A 65 -25.47 -11.04 -2.58
CA ALA A 65 -24.93 -9.80 -2.09
C ALA A 65 -23.45 -9.85 -2.47
N ALA A 66 -23.03 -8.99 -3.39
CA ALA A 66 -21.62 -8.80 -3.67
C ALA A 66 -20.96 -8.53 -2.32
N GLU A 67 -20.08 -9.44 -1.89
CA GLU A 67 -19.39 -9.34 -0.61
C GLU A 67 -18.55 -8.06 -0.66
N VAL A 68 -19.04 -7.01 0.00
CA VAL A 68 -18.34 -5.72 0.04
C VAL A 68 -17.10 -5.94 0.88
N LYS A 69 -15.95 -6.03 0.23
CA LYS A 69 -14.67 -6.20 0.92
C LYS A 69 -14.48 -5.05 1.90
N PRO A 70 -13.94 -5.27 3.12
CA PRO A 70 -13.85 -4.23 4.14
C PRO A 70 -13.05 -2.98 3.74
N GLY A 71 -12.17 -3.08 2.73
CA GLY A 71 -11.43 -1.95 2.19
C GLY A 71 -12.14 -1.15 1.10
N ALA A 72 -13.34 -1.56 0.66
CA ALA A 72 -14.04 -0.93 -0.45
C ALA A 72 -14.31 0.57 -0.19
N GLY A 73 -14.01 1.40 -1.19
CA GLY A 73 -14.21 2.85 -1.12
C GLY A 73 -13.16 3.62 -0.33
N LYS A 74 -12.10 2.95 0.16
CA LYS A 74 -10.98 3.58 0.87
C LYS A 74 -9.73 3.65 0.00
N HIS A 75 -9.04 4.79 0.05
CA HIS A 75 -7.83 5.06 -0.71
C HIS A 75 -6.58 5.06 0.17
N ILE A 76 -5.68 4.10 -0.07
CA ILE A 76 -4.39 3.98 0.59
C ILE A 76 -3.31 4.56 -0.31
N VAL A 77 -2.56 5.54 0.19
CA VAL A 77 -1.39 6.10 -0.51
C VAL A 77 -0.13 5.52 0.10
N LEU A 78 0.72 4.92 -0.74
CA LEU A 78 1.97 4.28 -0.36
C LEU A 78 3.14 5.16 -0.82
N LEU A 79 3.97 5.61 0.10
CA LEU A 79 5.07 6.56 -0.16
C LEU A 79 6.42 5.83 -0.10
N ALA A 80 6.98 5.52 -1.29
CA ALA A 80 8.27 4.88 -1.47
C ALA A 80 9.37 5.91 -1.72
N GLY A 81 10.43 5.86 -0.93
CA GLY A 81 11.53 6.83 -1.00
C GLY A 81 12.63 6.52 -0.02
N ASP A 82 13.04 5.25 0.02
CA ASP A 82 14.20 4.78 0.78
C ASP A 82 15.18 4.07 -0.17
N GLU A 83 16.43 4.50 -0.11
CA GLU A 83 17.51 4.05 -1.00
C GLU A 83 18.30 2.82 -0.51
N GLU A 84 17.88 2.21 0.60
CA GLU A 84 18.60 1.11 1.24
C GLU A 84 17.77 -0.18 1.28
N TYR A 85 16.61 -0.13 1.92
CA TYR A 85 15.68 -1.21 2.24
C TYR A 85 14.63 -1.50 1.17
N ARG A 86 14.77 -0.90 -0.02
CA ARG A 86 14.00 -1.22 -1.24
C ARG A 86 12.52 -0.91 -1.12
N SER A 87 12.19 0.31 -0.69
CA SER A 87 10.81 0.81 -0.65
C SER A 87 10.05 0.61 -1.97
N GLU A 88 10.76 0.76 -3.09
CA GLU A 88 10.27 0.63 -4.46
C GLU A 88 9.88 -0.79 -4.85
N GLU A 89 10.38 -1.80 -4.14
CA GLU A 89 9.95 -3.20 -4.32
C GLU A 89 8.85 -3.55 -3.31
N ALA A 90 9.03 -3.14 -2.04
CA ALA A 90 8.14 -3.50 -0.94
C ALA A 90 6.73 -2.91 -1.06
N LEU A 91 6.64 -1.60 -1.32
CA LEU A 91 5.34 -0.90 -1.29
C LEU A 91 4.42 -1.29 -2.46
N PRO A 92 4.89 -1.48 -3.70
CA PRO A 92 4.04 -2.02 -4.76
C PRO A 92 3.49 -3.41 -4.45
N ALA A 93 4.27 -4.27 -3.79
CA ALA A 93 3.79 -5.59 -3.38
C ALA A 93 2.69 -5.49 -2.31
N LEU A 94 2.90 -4.66 -1.28
CA LEU A 94 1.87 -4.38 -0.27
C LEU A 94 0.63 -3.74 -0.88
N GLY A 95 0.78 -2.83 -1.84
CA GLY A 95 -0.32 -2.21 -2.58
C GLY A 95 -1.19 -3.24 -3.28
N ARG A 96 -0.59 -4.22 -3.98
CA ARG A 96 -1.33 -5.32 -4.62
C ARG A 96 -2.07 -6.20 -3.61
N ILE A 97 -1.46 -6.48 -2.46
CA ILE A 97 -2.11 -7.23 -1.37
C ILE A 97 -3.33 -6.47 -0.82
N LEU A 98 -3.21 -5.16 -0.63
CA LEU A 98 -4.31 -4.31 -0.16
C LEU A 98 -5.43 -4.19 -1.20
N GLN A 99 -5.11 -4.14 -2.50
CA GLN A 99 -6.12 -4.16 -3.56
C GLN A 99 -6.97 -5.44 -3.53
N ARG A 100 -6.37 -6.60 -3.21
CA ARG A 100 -7.13 -7.85 -3.03
C ARG A 100 -8.15 -7.77 -1.89
N GLN A 101 -7.96 -6.85 -0.94
CA GLN A 101 -8.88 -6.55 0.16
C GLN A 101 -9.87 -5.41 -0.17
N GLY A 102 -9.87 -4.91 -1.41
CA GLY A 102 -10.84 -3.93 -1.91
C GLY A 102 -10.40 -2.48 -1.79
N PHE A 103 -9.20 -2.20 -1.27
CA PHE A 103 -8.67 -0.85 -1.21
C PHE A 103 -8.30 -0.32 -2.60
N LYS A 104 -8.56 0.98 -2.84
CA LYS A 104 -7.84 1.71 -3.90
C LYS A 104 -6.43 1.97 -3.39
N CYS A 105 -5.40 1.70 -4.20
CA CYS A 105 -4.01 1.95 -3.81
C CYS A 105 -3.30 2.81 -4.86
N SER A 106 -2.57 3.83 -4.41
CA SER A 106 -1.64 4.61 -5.23
C SER A 106 -0.25 4.51 -4.63
N VAL A 107 0.75 4.14 -5.43
CA VAL A 107 2.15 4.15 -5.00
C VAL A 107 2.85 5.36 -5.59
N CYS A 108 3.43 6.18 -4.72
CA CYS A 108 4.25 7.33 -5.04
C CYS A 108 5.71 6.97 -4.81
N PHE A 109 6.60 7.36 -5.72
CA PHE A 109 8.01 6.99 -5.71
C PHE A 109 8.90 8.23 -5.73
N SER A 110 10.12 8.12 -5.23
CA SER A 110 11.21 8.97 -5.70
C SER A 110 11.61 8.53 -7.12
N ALA A 111 11.56 9.48 -8.06
CA ALA A 111 11.79 9.20 -9.47
C ALA A 111 12.43 10.39 -10.20
N GLU A 112 13.10 10.09 -11.31
CA GLU A 112 13.55 11.08 -12.29
C GLU A 112 12.36 11.64 -13.10
N GLU A 113 12.61 12.74 -13.81
CA GLU A 113 11.60 13.41 -14.65
C GLU A 113 11.05 12.50 -15.76
N ASP A 114 11.85 11.54 -16.23
CA ASP A 114 11.46 10.56 -17.25
C ASP A 114 10.68 9.35 -16.68
N GLY A 115 10.30 9.41 -15.40
CA GLY A 115 9.57 8.38 -14.69
C GLY A 115 10.40 7.16 -14.26
N SER A 116 11.72 7.20 -14.42
CA SER A 116 12.61 6.17 -13.84
C SER A 116 12.58 6.26 -12.33
N ILE A 117 12.28 5.15 -11.66
CA ILE A 117 12.35 5.08 -10.21
C ILE A 117 13.81 5.23 -9.79
N ASN A 118 14.07 6.21 -8.93
CA ASN A 118 15.37 6.48 -8.36
C ASN A 118 15.20 6.78 -6.85
N PRO A 119 15.44 5.79 -5.98
CA PRO A 119 15.34 5.98 -4.54
C PRO A 119 16.29 7.05 -3.98
N ASP A 120 17.39 7.39 -4.67
CA ASP A 120 18.32 8.46 -4.25
C ASP A 120 17.78 9.88 -4.52
N LYS A 121 16.72 10.01 -5.34
CA LYS A 121 16.12 11.30 -5.70
C LYS A 121 15.26 11.85 -4.57
N GLY A 122 15.90 12.18 -3.44
CA GLY A 122 15.23 12.52 -2.18
C GLY A 122 14.38 13.80 -2.20
N ASP A 123 14.49 14.62 -3.24
CA ASP A 123 13.65 15.79 -3.50
C ASP A 123 12.39 15.49 -4.34
N SER A 124 12.26 14.25 -4.84
CA SER A 124 11.18 13.83 -5.74
C SER A 124 10.14 12.94 -5.03
N LEU A 125 8.89 13.16 -5.39
CA LEU A 125 7.75 12.29 -5.12
C LEU A 125 6.80 12.31 -6.31
N THR A 126 6.52 11.15 -6.90
CA THR A 126 5.56 11.05 -8.00
C THR A 126 4.13 11.12 -7.50
N ASN A 127 3.24 11.73 -8.30
CA ASN A 127 1.81 11.86 -8.00
C ASN A 127 1.48 12.35 -6.57
N PRO A 128 2.04 13.49 -6.12
CA PRO A 128 1.78 14.00 -4.77
C PRO A 128 0.29 14.37 -4.55
N ALA A 129 -0.47 14.62 -5.63
CA ALA A 129 -1.91 14.88 -5.57
C ALA A 129 -2.73 13.70 -5.02
N ALA A 130 -2.19 12.47 -5.03
CA ALA A 130 -2.85 11.32 -4.40
C ALA A 130 -3.09 11.55 -2.89
N LEU A 131 -2.21 12.31 -2.22
CA LEU A 131 -2.30 12.66 -0.81
C LEU A 131 -3.56 13.47 -0.47
N ASP A 132 -4.14 14.20 -1.43
CA ASP A 132 -5.33 15.03 -1.22
C ASP A 132 -6.57 14.18 -0.87
N SER A 133 -6.60 12.95 -1.38
CA SER A 133 -7.74 12.01 -1.25
C SER A 133 -7.38 10.75 -0.46
N ALA A 134 -6.22 10.71 0.19
CA ALA A 134 -5.81 9.56 0.99
C ALA A 134 -6.72 9.42 2.23
N ASP A 135 -7.24 8.21 2.44
CA ASP A 135 -7.86 7.77 3.70
C ASP A 135 -6.83 7.18 4.68
N ALA A 136 -5.68 6.72 4.18
CA ALA A 136 -4.55 6.26 4.99
C ALA A 136 -3.22 6.40 4.22
N ILE A 137 -2.11 6.50 4.96
CA ILE A 137 -0.76 6.50 4.38
C ILE A 137 0.01 5.29 4.89
N ILE A 138 0.69 4.58 3.98
CA ILE A 138 1.79 3.65 4.29
C ILE A 138 3.07 4.30 3.79
N MET A 139 4.09 4.38 4.63
CA MET A 139 5.34 5.06 4.25
C MET A 139 6.59 4.24 4.57
N LEU A 140 7.50 4.23 3.60
CA LEU A 140 8.83 3.66 3.70
C LEU A 140 9.80 4.68 3.12
N LEU A 141 10.12 5.68 3.95
CA LEU A 141 10.84 6.88 3.54
C LEU A 141 12.14 7.06 4.33
N ARG A 142 13.14 7.64 3.68
CA ARG A 142 14.41 8.02 4.31
C ARG A 142 14.86 9.38 3.82
N PHE A 143 15.14 10.34 4.71
CA PHE A 143 15.84 11.58 4.33
C PHE A 143 15.26 12.35 3.11
N ARG A 144 13.94 12.39 2.98
CA ARG A 144 13.25 13.15 1.95
C ARG A 144 13.34 14.66 2.24
N ARG A 145 13.46 15.43 1.16
CA ARG A 145 13.51 16.90 1.11
C ARG A 145 12.63 17.40 -0.05
N TRP A 146 11.38 16.96 -0.05
CA TRP A 146 10.44 17.39 -1.08
C TRP A 146 10.26 18.91 -1.08
N ASN A 147 9.76 19.44 -2.19
CA ASN A 147 9.41 20.85 -2.28
C ASN A 147 8.25 21.24 -1.35
N GLU A 148 8.07 22.54 -1.14
CA GLU A 148 7.03 23.12 -0.28
C GLU A 148 5.62 22.62 -0.62
N GLU A 149 5.29 22.52 -1.92
CA GLU A 149 3.96 22.05 -2.35
C GLU A 149 3.70 20.62 -1.88
N THR A 150 4.67 19.72 -2.07
CA THR A 150 4.54 18.31 -1.68
C THR A 150 4.48 18.16 -0.16
N LEU A 151 5.31 18.91 0.58
CA LEU A 151 5.27 18.93 2.04
C LEU A 151 3.93 19.45 2.55
N ALA A 152 3.36 20.48 1.91
CA ALA A 152 2.04 21.01 2.26
C ALA A 152 0.91 20.03 2.02
N ARG A 153 0.97 19.21 0.95
CA ARG A 153 -0.01 18.13 0.72
C ARG A 153 0.10 17.04 1.77
N PHE A 154 1.31 16.66 2.16
CA PHE A 154 1.53 15.71 3.25
C PHE A 154 1.01 16.25 4.59
N ASP A 155 1.31 17.51 4.91
CA ASP A 155 0.80 18.19 6.11
C ASP A 155 -0.74 18.25 6.13
N ALA A 156 -1.35 18.60 4.99
CA ALA A 156 -2.80 18.61 4.85
C ALA A 156 -3.40 17.22 5.10
N ALA A 157 -2.75 16.15 4.61
CA ALA A 157 -3.16 14.78 4.90
C ALA A 157 -3.08 14.45 6.39
N MET A 158 -1.98 14.83 7.06
CA MET A 158 -1.85 14.68 8.52
C MET A 158 -2.95 15.42 9.27
N LYS A 159 -3.24 16.67 8.89
CA LYS A 159 -4.28 17.51 9.50
C LYS A 159 -5.70 16.97 9.32
N ARG A 160 -5.96 16.14 8.30
CA ARG A 160 -7.24 15.40 8.17
C ARG A 160 -7.41 14.28 9.20
N GLY A 161 -6.38 13.94 9.98
CA GLY A 161 -6.47 12.89 11.01
C GLY A 161 -6.39 11.46 10.45
N ILE A 162 -5.91 11.27 9.22
CA ILE A 162 -5.82 9.94 8.62
C ILE A 162 -4.77 9.08 9.34
N PRO A 163 -4.96 7.75 9.41
CA PRO A 163 -3.96 6.85 9.95
C PRO A 163 -2.67 6.82 9.13
N VAL A 164 -1.55 6.62 9.83
CA VAL A 164 -0.22 6.47 9.24
C VAL A 164 0.41 5.16 9.70
N ILE A 165 0.83 4.36 8.73
CA ILE A 165 1.52 3.08 8.89
C ILE A 165 2.96 3.33 8.42
N ALA A 166 3.86 3.57 9.36
CA ALA A 166 5.24 3.89 9.10
C ALA A 166 6.13 2.65 9.24
N LEU A 167 6.78 2.28 8.14
CA LEU A 167 7.74 1.19 8.08
C LEU A 167 9.16 1.76 8.16
N ARG A 168 10.13 0.90 8.51
CA ARG A 168 11.57 1.21 8.41
C ARG A 168 11.86 1.80 7.03
N THR A 169 12.41 3.00 6.87
CA THR A 169 13.20 3.84 7.78
C THR A 169 12.48 5.12 8.22
N SER A 170 11.15 5.13 8.22
CA SER A 170 10.36 6.36 8.33
C SER A 170 10.50 7.11 9.66
N THR A 171 11.13 6.53 10.68
CA THR A 171 11.56 7.25 11.90
C THR A 171 12.47 8.44 11.59
N HIS A 172 13.15 8.43 10.44
CA HIS A 172 13.96 9.54 9.94
C HIS A 172 13.59 9.87 8.49
N ALA A 173 12.28 9.96 8.22
CA ALA A 173 11.73 10.18 6.89
C ALA A 173 12.21 11.47 6.22
N PHE A 174 12.51 12.55 6.96
CA PHE A 174 12.84 13.86 6.39
C PHE A 174 14.21 14.37 6.82
N ALA A 175 14.97 14.91 5.87
CA ALA A 175 16.28 15.54 6.09
C ALA A 175 16.59 16.55 4.99
N GLY A 176 17.29 17.64 5.30
CA GLY A 176 17.68 18.65 4.32
C GLY A 176 16.56 19.58 3.86
N ILE A 177 15.44 19.65 4.60
CA ILE A 177 14.42 20.68 4.40
C ILE A 177 15.02 22.04 4.81
N PRO A 178 14.95 23.09 3.97
CA PRO A 178 15.55 24.40 4.25
C PRO A 178 15.06 25.04 5.55
N ALA A 179 15.87 25.90 6.16
CA ALA A 179 15.58 26.48 7.48
C ALA A 179 14.40 27.47 7.44
N GLU A 180 14.18 28.10 6.29
CA GLU A 180 13.09 29.02 5.97
C GLU A 180 11.75 28.32 5.67
N SER A 181 11.79 27.01 5.43
CA SER A 181 10.58 26.20 5.22
C SER A 181 9.71 26.18 6.48
N ALA A 182 8.39 26.22 6.30
CA ALA A 182 7.44 25.96 7.38
C ALA A 182 7.62 24.57 8.01
N TYR A 183 8.22 23.64 7.26
CA TYR A 183 8.43 22.24 7.64
C TYR A 183 9.87 21.95 8.11
N ALA A 184 10.70 22.98 8.32
CA ALA A 184 12.09 22.80 8.77
C ALA A 184 12.22 21.94 10.04
N ALA A 185 11.22 21.99 10.92
CA ALA A 185 11.14 21.20 12.16
C ALA A 185 10.92 19.69 11.94
N TRP A 186 10.68 19.25 10.70
CA TRP A 186 10.49 17.83 10.35
C TRP A 186 11.80 17.09 10.13
N ASN A 187 12.89 17.82 9.85
CA ASN A 187 14.23 17.25 9.74
C ASN A 187 14.56 16.38 10.98
N TRP A 188 14.91 15.11 10.76
CA TRP A 188 15.08 14.11 11.82
C TRP A 188 16.10 14.50 12.91
N ASN A 189 17.11 15.29 12.52
CA ASN A 189 18.17 15.80 13.39
C ASN A 189 17.80 17.10 14.12
N LYS A 190 16.58 17.63 13.93
CA LYS A 190 16.06 18.81 14.62
C LYS A 190 15.10 18.37 15.74
N ASP A 191 15.64 18.16 16.93
CA ASP A 191 14.90 17.70 18.12
C ASP A 191 14.11 16.39 17.89
N GLY A 192 14.70 15.48 17.11
CA GLY A 192 14.08 14.22 16.69
C GLY A 192 13.12 14.33 15.50
N GLY A 193 12.87 15.54 15.01
CA GLY A 193 12.13 15.81 13.79
C GLY A 193 10.68 15.32 13.82
N TRP A 194 10.15 15.05 12.63
CA TRP A 194 8.80 14.52 12.46
C TRP A 194 8.65 13.12 13.05
N GLY A 195 9.66 12.24 12.86
CA GLY A 195 9.62 10.86 13.33
C GLY A 195 9.45 10.75 14.83
N LYS A 196 10.27 11.44 15.63
CA LYS A 196 10.11 11.40 17.10
C LYS A 196 8.76 11.94 17.55
N LYS A 197 8.31 13.06 16.96
CA LYS A 197 7.07 13.73 17.35
C LYS A 197 5.83 12.92 17.01
N VAL A 198 5.78 12.33 15.80
CA VAL A 198 4.60 11.63 15.29
C VAL A 198 4.70 10.13 15.51
N LEU A 199 5.81 9.50 15.10
CA LEU A 199 5.98 8.05 15.23
C LEU A 199 6.39 7.62 16.64
N GLY A 200 7.00 8.51 17.42
CA GLY A 200 7.49 8.21 18.77
C GLY A 200 8.98 7.89 18.82
N GLU A 201 9.67 7.82 17.68
CA GLU A 201 11.13 7.63 17.68
C GLU A 201 11.76 8.25 16.42
N SER A 202 13.01 8.69 16.54
CA SER A 202 13.86 9.12 15.42
C SER A 202 14.93 8.06 15.10
N TRP A 203 15.90 8.37 14.26
CA TRP A 203 17.09 7.53 14.14
C TRP A 203 17.94 7.59 15.43
N VAL A 204 18.21 6.43 16.03
CA VAL A 204 19.06 6.28 17.21
C VAL A 204 20.35 5.55 16.82
N SER A 205 20.26 4.22 16.65
CA SER A 205 21.37 3.37 16.23
C SER A 205 20.84 2.02 15.74
N HIS A 206 21.70 1.24 15.10
CA HIS A 206 21.46 -0.18 14.93
C HIS A 206 21.70 -0.87 16.28
N TRP A 207 20.71 -1.60 16.80
CA TRP A 207 20.86 -2.43 18.00
C TRP A 207 21.54 -3.75 17.67
N GLY A 208 21.02 -4.47 16.68
CA GLY A 208 21.73 -5.61 16.08
C GLY A 208 22.84 -5.17 15.11
N ARG A 209 23.73 -6.09 14.76
CA ARG A 209 24.77 -5.86 13.75
C ARG A 209 24.14 -5.91 12.36
N HIS A 210 24.03 -4.72 11.76
CA HIS A 210 23.48 -4.54 10.42
C HIS A 210 24.05 -5.53 9.39
N LYS A 211 23.15 -6.22 8.66
CA LYS A 211 23.42 -7.26 7.64
C LYS A 211 24.05 -8.57 8.13
N HIS A 212 24.19 -8.75 9.44
CA HIS A 212 24.75 -9.97 10.03
C HIS A 212 23.83 -10.63 11.05
N GLU A 213 22.93 -9.85 11.66
CA GLU A 213 22.00 -10.31 12.69
C GLU A 213 20.57 -9.95 12.28
N ALA A 214 19.71 -10.95 12.23
CA ALA A 214 18.30 -10.80 11.89
C ALA A 214 17.43 -10.51 13.12
N THR A 215 16.18 -10.13 12.85
CA THR A 215 15.15 -9.86 13.86
C THR A 215 14.12 -10.98 13.88
N ARG A 216 13.91 -11.59 15.05
CA ARG A 216 12.70 -12.37 15.35
C ARG A 216 11.75 -11.52 16.19
N GLY A 217 10.52 -11.36 15.73
CA GLY A 217 9.47 -10.65 16.46
C GLY A 217 8.94 -11.48 17.62
N VAL A 218 8.87 -10.87 18.80
CA VAL A 218 8.29 -11.43 20.02
C VAL A 218 7.15 -10.51 20.46
N VAL A 219 5.94 -11.06 20.55
CA VAL A 219 4.75 -10.31 20.96
C VAL A 219 4.93 -9.78 22.39
N GLU A 220 4.61 -8.50 22.60
CA GLU A 220 4.53 -7.91 23.94
C GLU A 220 3.31 -8.50 24.67
N ALA A 221 3.57 -9.29 25.72
CA ALA A 221 2.54 -10.08 26.39
C ALA A 221 1.39 -9.21 26.92
N ALA A 222 1.72 -8.02 27.42
CA ALA A 222 0.72 -7.07 27.94
C ALA A 222 -0.29 -6.60 26.86
N ASN A 223 0.09 -6.65 25.58
CA ASN A 223 -0.69 -6.13 24.46
C ASN A 223 -1.07 -7.20 23.43
N ALA A 224 -0.94 -8.49 23.76
CA ALA A 224 -1.19 -9.61 22.85
C ALA A 224 -2.62 -9.64 22.27
N GLY A 225 -3.60 -9.05 22.98
CA GLY A 225 -4.99 -8.93 22.53
C GLY A 225 -5.26 -7.78 21.55
N HIS A 226 -4.26 -6.98 21.18
CA HIS A 226 -4.44 -5.84 20.29
C HIS A 226 -4.84 -6.30 18.87
N ALA A 227 -5.81 -5.63 18.23
CA ALA A 227 -6.36 -6.03 16.94
C ALA A 227 -5.30 -6.19 15.83
N ILE A 228 -4.23 -5.39 15.87
CA ILE A 228 -3.10 -5.47 14.92
C ILE A 228 -2.38 -6.83 14.98
N LEU A 229 -2.38 -7.50 16.14
CA LEU A 229 -1.72 -8.80 16.33
C LEU A 229 -2.63 -9.99 15.96
N SER A 230 -3.89 -9.75 15.58
CA SER A 230 -4.83 -10.82 15.22
C SER A 230 -4.33 -11.63 14.02
N GLY A 231 -4.10 -12.93 14.25
CA GLY A 231 -3.59 -13.86 13.25
C GLY A 231 -2.10 -13.68 12.90
N VAL A 232 -1.37 -12.78 13.57
CA VAL A 232 0.07 -12.57 13.34
C VAL A 232 0.86 -13.69 14.00
N LYS A 233 1.73 -14.35 13.22
CA LYS A 233 2.58 -15.47 13.66
C LYS A 233 3.98 -15.36 13.07
N ASP A 234 4.97 -15.88 13.78
CA ASP A 234 6.33 -16.14 13.28
C ASP A 234 6.98 -14.95 12.56
N VAL A 235 6.81 -13.74 13.11
CA VAL A 235 7.38 -12.53 12.51
C VAL A 235 8.90 -12.63 12.49
N PHE A 236 9.45 -12.53 11.29
CA PHE A 236 10.89 -12.57 11.05
C PHE A 236 11.25 -11.54 9.99
N GLY A 237 12.37 -10.87 10.19
CA GLY A 237 12.96 -9.96 9.22
C GLY A 237 14.46 -10.17 9.15
N THR A 238 14.98 -10.10 7.93
CA THR A 238 16.43 -10.08 7.70
C THR A 238 17.08 -8.78 8.14
N THR A 239 16.30 -7.72 8.32
CA THR A 239 16.81 -6.48 8.88
C THR A 239 17.15 -6.62 10.36
N ASP A 240 18.23 -5.97 10.77
CA ASP A 240 18.68 -5.94 12.16
C ASP A 240 17.75 -5.07 13.02
N VAL A 241 17.71 -5.35 14.32
CA VAL A 241 16.91 -4.57 15.28
C VAL A 241 17.47 -3.16 15.40
N TYR A 242 16.61 -2.14 15.39
CA TYR A 242 16.98 -0.78 15.76
C TYR A 242 16.93 -0.56 17.26
N GLU A 243 17.80 0.30 17.76
CA GLU A 243 17.64 0.86 19.09
C GLU A 243 16.45 1.82 19.06
N ALA A 244 15.49 1.62 19.96
CA ALA A 244 14.29 2.42 20.02
C ALA A 244 13.75 2.48 21.46
N ALA A 245 13.32 3.67 21.87
CA ALA A 245 12.67 3.92 23.14
C ALA A 245 11.42 4.80 22.90
N PRO A 246 10.34 4.23 22.31
CA PRO A 246 9.12 4.98 22.07
C PRO A 246 8.56 5.55 23.39
N PRO A 247 7.86 6.71 23.34
CA PRO A 247 7.40 7.43 24.52
C PRO A 247 6.32 6.66 25.29
N ALA A 248 6.04 7.10 26.52
CA ALA A 248 5.10 6.43 27.42
C ALA A 248 3.65 6.36 26.90
N ASP A 249 3.26 7.24 25.97
CA ASP A 249 1.95 7.20 25.30
C ASP A 249 1.89 6.15 24.17
N ALA A 250 3.01 5.50 23.83
CA ALA A 250 3.04 4.43 22.86
C ALA A 250 2.63 3.08 23.47
N THR A 251 1.86 2.31 22.71
CA THR A 251 1.55 0.91 23.05
C THR A 251 2.49 0.00 22.25
N VAL A 252 3.47 -0.61 22.92
CA VAL A 252 4.41 -1.55 22.29
C VAL A 252 3.68 -2.87 22.00
N LEU A 253 3.67 -3.30 20.75
CA LEU A 253 3.00 -4.53 20.32
C LEU A 253 3.98 -5.70 20.15
N MET A 254 5.21 -5.39 19.74
CA MET A 254 6.21 -6.40 19.43
C MET A 254 7.61 -5.89 19.74
N ARG A 255 8.46 -6.78 20.24
CA ARG A 255 9.88 -6.58 20.50
C ARG A 255 10.74 -7.43 19.57
N GLY A 256 11.94 -6.97 19.28
CA GLY A 256 12.89 -7.65 18.41
C GLY A 256 13.89 -8.45 19.22
N GLN A 257 13.83 -9.77 19.10
CA GLN A 257 14.91 -10.65 19.49
C GLN A 257 15.99 -10.62 18.40
N VAL A 258 17.19 -10.16 18.76
CA VAL A 258 18.38 -10.21 17.90
C VAL A 258 18.84 -11.66 17.80
N LEU A 259 19.02 -12.15 16.57
CA LEU A 259 19.55 -13.48 16.30
C LEU A 259 21.04 -13.44 15.95
N ALA A 260 21.78 -14.50 16.27
CA ALA A 260 23.21 -14.62 15.96
C ALA A 260 23.50 -14.92 14.47
N GLY A 261 22.48 -14.89 13.62
CA GLY A 261 22.57 -15.16 12.19
C GLY A 261 21.39 -14.58 11.43
N MET A 262 21.34 -14.89 10.12
CA MET A 262 20.42 -14.26 9.16
C MET A 262 19.23 -15.16 8.78
N THR A 263 19.00 -16.24 9.52
CA THR A 263 17.94 -17.22 9.21
C THR A 263 16.94 -17.36 10.36
N PRO A 264 15.69 -17.76 10.10
CA PRO A 264 14.67 -17.92 11.15
C PRO A 264 15.02 -18.93 12.24
N ASP A 265 15.90 -19.90 11.97
CA ASP A 265 16.36 -20.93 12.91
C ASP A 265 17.63 -20.55 13.66
N SER A 266 18.26 -19.41 13.33
CA SER A 266 19.41 -18.90 14.06
C SER A 266 19.08 -18.74 15.55
N PRO A 267 20.01 -19.09 16.46
CA PRO A 267 19.78 -18.92 17.89
C PRO A 267 19.72 -17.44 18.26
N PRO A 268 19.05 -17.06 19.36
CA PRO A 268 19.15 -15.71 19.92
C PRO A 268 20.61 -15.36 20.19
N LEU A 269 21.00 -14.12 19.88
CA LEU A 269 22.31 -13.61 20.23
C LEU A 269 22.42 -13.44 21.75
N ASP A 270 23.53 -13.87 22.33
CA ASP A 270 23.84 -13.74 23.76
C ASP A 270 25.07 -12.85 23.94
N THR A 271 24.84 -11.54 23.86
CA THR A 271 25.86 -10.51 24.05
C THR A 271 25.27 -9.35 24.86
N ARG A 272 26.12 -8.37 25.19
CA ARG A 272 25.72 -7.14 25.89
C ARG A 272 26.04 -5.92 25.04
N LYS A 273 25.26 -4.85 25.22
CA LYS A 273 25.43 -3.59 24.52
C LYS A 273 24.91 -2.43 25.35
N ALA A 274 25.61 -1.30 25.29
CA ALA A 274 25.13 -0.01 25.79
C ALA A 274 24.13 0.62 24.83
N THR A 275 23.04 1.16 25.39
CA THR A 275 22.16 2.12 24.71
C THR A 275 22.89 3.44 24.44
N LYS A 276 22.27 4.33 23.65
CA LYS A 276 22.69 5.71 23.42
C LYS A 276 22.88 6.50 24.72
N ASP A 277 22.08 6.20 25.74
CA ASP A 277 22.17 6.79 27.08
C ASP A 277 23.23 6.11 27.96
N LYS A 278 24.05 5.23 27.37
CA LYS A 278 25.16 4.50 28.00
C LYS A 278 24.71 3.52 29.08
N LEU A 279 23.48 3.03 29.00
CA LEU A 279 23.00 1.96 29.88
C LEU A 279 23.34 0.61 29.26
N GLU A 280 24.21 -0.14 29.93
CA GLU A 280 24.60 -1.49 29.53
C GLU A 280 23.51 -2.52 29.88
N GLN A 281 23.06 -3.28 28.89
CA GLN A 281 22.05 -4.34 29.05
C GLN A 281 22.38 -5.56 28.18
N GLY A 282 21.66 -6.67 28.39
CA GLY A 282 21.71 -7.80 27.46
C GLY A 282 21.11 -7.39 26.12
N ILE A 283 21.65 -7.89 25.01
CA ILE A 283 21.14 -7.56 23.67
C ILE A 283 19.66 -7.95 23.51
N ASN A 284 19.23 -8.98 24.24
CA ASN A 284 17.86 -9.50 24.26
C ASN A 284 17.21 -9.38 25.66
N ASP A 285 17.81 -8.63 26.59
CA ASP A 285 17.31 -8.48 27.95
C ASP A 285 17.55 -7.05 28.51
N PRO A 286 16.57 -6.14 28.37
CA PRO A 286 15.32 -6.30 27.62
C PRO A 286 15.52 -6.22 26.10
N MET A 287 14.59 -6.79 25.33
CA MET A 287 14.53 -6.61 23.86
C MET A 287 14.00 -5.22 23.49
N MET A 288 14.53 -4.67 22.38
CA MET A 288 14.07 -3.38 21.84
C MET A 288 12.68 -3.49 21.20
N PRO A 289 11.80 -2.48 21.35
CA PRO A 289 10.55 -2.39 20.61
C PRO A 289 10.79 -2.32 19.09
N ILE A 290 10.00 -3.09 18.33
CA ILE A 290 10.05 -3.09 16.85
C ILE A 290 8.71 -2.81 16.19
N ALA A 291 7.61 -2.85 16.94
CA ALA A 291 6.30 -2.40 16.47
C ALA A 291 5.49 -1.80 17.63
N TRP A 292 4.91 -0.64 17.41
CA TRP A 292 4.10 0.06 18.41
C TRP A 292 3.03 0.95 17.75
N THR A 293 2.01 1.29 18.52
CA THR A 293 0.98 2.26 18.12
C THR A 293 1.00 3.51 18.97
N ARG A 294 0.49 4.61 18.41
CA ARG A 294 0.22 5.87 19.11
C ARG A 294 -1.08 6.49 18.60
N VAL A 295 -1.69 7.34 19.41
CA VAL A 295 -2.74 8.27 18.97
C VAL A 295 -2.23 9.67 19.22
N VAL A 296 -1.99 10.42 18.15
CA VAL A 296 -1.28 11.71 18.21
C VAL A 296 -2.22 12.83 17.83
N LYS A 297 -2.36 13.83 18.70
CA LYS A 297 -3.09 15.05 18.39
C LYS A 297 -2.35 15.86 17.32
N ASN A 298 -3.05 16.22 16.24
CA ASN A 298 -2.50 17.03 15.17
C ASN A 298 -2.79 18.53 15.35
N GLU A 299 -2.13 19.33 14.51
CA GLU A 299 -2.23 20.80 14.56
C GLU A 299 -3.63 21.35 14.23
N ALA A 300 -4.47 20.57 13.54
CA ALA A 300 -5.87 20.93 13.27
C ALA A 300 -6.81 20.57 14.45
N GLY A 301 -6.27 19.99 15.52
CA GLY A 301 -7.02 19.59 16.71
C GLY A 301 -7.63 18.19 16.65
N GLY A 302 -7.52 17.49 15.52
CA GLY A 302 -7.89 16.08 15.39
C GLY A 302 -6.81 15.14 15.89
N GLU A 303 -7.01 13.83 15.68
CA GLU A 303 -6.06 12.79 16.06
C GLU A 303 -5.66 11.95 14.85
N ASN A 304 -4.42 11.50 14.82
CA ASN A 304 -3.93 10.49 13.89
C ASN A 304 -3.65 9.20 14.64
N LYS A 305 -4.17 8.08 14.15
CA LYS A 305 -3.76 6.74 14.59
C LYS A 305 -2.47 6.37 13.88
N ILE A 306 -1.43 6.09 14.66
CA ILE A 306 -0.09 5.78 14.15
C ILE A 306 0.22 4.32 14.46
N PHE A 307 0.69 3.58 13.47
CA PHE A 307 1.43 2.34 13.66
C PHE A 307 2.84 2.56 13.11
N CYS A 308 3.84 2.28 13.93
CA CYS A 308 5.24 2.36 13.53
C CYS A 308 5.90 1.00 13.74
N THR A 309 6.65 0.54 12.74
CA THR A 309 7.55 -0.61 12.88
C THR A 309 8.93 -0.28 12.33
N THR A 310 9.96 -0.79 12.99
CA THR A 310 11.36 -0.72 12.54
C THR A 310 11.71 -1.86 11.59
N MET A 311 10.71 -2.61 11.11
CA MET A 311 10.81 -3.58 10.02
C MET A 311 10.18 -3.01 8.73
N GLY A 312 10.33 -3.74 7.62
CA GLY A 312 9.55 -3.46 6.41
C GLY A 312 10.35 -3.43 5.11
N ALA A 313 11.64 -3.81 5.15
CA ALA A 313 12.42 -3.95 3.93
C ALA A 313 11.74 -4.92 2.95
N ALA A 314 12.04 -4.81 1.66
CA ALA A 314 11.49 -5.72 0.65
C ALA A 314 11.72 -7.21 0.99
N THR A 315 12.85 -7.53 1.60
CA THR A 315 13.16 -8.89 2.09
C THR A 315 12.36 -9.28 3.33
N ASP A 316 12.05 -8.35 4.23
CA ASP A 316 11.25 -8.63 5.43
C ASP A 316 9.80 -8.94 5.07
N ILE A 317 9.23 -8.26 4.06
CA ILE A 317 7.85 -8.50 3.65
C ILE A 317 7.64 -9.87 3.00
N THR A 318 8.69 -10.69 2.82
CA THR A 318 8.56 -12.11 2.47
C THR A 318 7.92 -12.93 3.60
N ASN A 319 8.00 -12.45 4.83
CA ASN A 319 7.33 -13.03 5.99
C ASN A 319 5.84 -12.68 6.01
N GLU A 320 4.97 -13.69 5.99
CA GLU A 320 3.52 -13.49 5.99
C GLU A 320 2.99 -12.84 7.28
N GLY A 321 3.58 -13.18 8.44
CA GLY A 321 3.23 -12.57 9.73
C GLY A 321 3.43 -11.06 9.74
N LEU A 322 4.53 -10.58 9.14
CA LEU A 322 4.78 -9.15 8.99
C LEU A 322 3.76 -8.52 8.03
N ARG A 323 3.48 -9.14 6.87
CA ARG A 323 2.44 -8.67 5.94
C ARG A 323 1.08 -8.56 6.63
N ARG A 324 0.70 -9.58 7.40
CA ARG A 324 -0.53 -9.62 8.22
C ARG A 324 -0.58 -8.45 9.19
N MET A 325 0.50 -8.20 9.93
CA MET A 325 0.58 -7.10 10.90
C MET A 325 0.39 -5.74 10.22
N ILE A 326 1.05 -5.51 9.08
CA ILE A 326 0.94 -4.25 8.32
C ILE A 326 -0.49 -4.04 7.81
N VAL A 327 -1.11 -5.08 7.25
CA VAL A 327 -2.49 -5.02 6.76
C VAL A 327 -3.49 -4.79 7.91
N ASN A 328 -3.32 -5.50 9.03
CA ASN A 328 -4.17 -5.28 10.20
C ASN A 328 -4.04 -3.83 10.73
N ALA A 329 -2.84 -3.23 10.66
CA ALA A 329 -2.62 -1.84 11.04
C ALA A 329 -3.40 -0.84 10.16
N VAL A 330 -3.55 -1.13 8.86
CA VAL A 330 -4.42 -0.35 7.96
C VAL A 330 -5.88 -0.42 8.43
N HIS A 331 -6.39 -1.63 8.66
CA HIS A 331 -7.76 -1.82 9.14
C HIS A 331 -8.02 -1.13 10.47
N TRP A 332 -7.15 -1.33 11.46
CA TRP A 332 -7.21 -0.70 12.78
C TRP A 332 -7.19 0.83 12.70
N GLY A 333 -6.31 1.37 11.86
CA GLY A 333 -6.19 2.80 11.60
C GLY A 333 -7.48 3.38 11.02
N LEU A 334 -8.11 2.66 10.08
CA LEU A 334 -9.38 3.04 9.46
C LEU A 334 -10.61 2.76 10.32
N GLY A 335 -10.44 2.14 11.50
CA GLY A 335 -11.56 1.74 12.36
C GLY A 335 -12.41 0.61 11.78
N THR A 336 -11.83 -0.21 10.91
CA THR A 336 -12.46 -1.40 10.34
C THR A 336 -11.85 -2.66 10.96
N GLU A 337 -12.57 -3.77 10.91
CA GLU A 337 -12.05 -5.07 11.34
C GLU A 337 -11.30 -5.75 10.18
N ALA A 338 -10.10 -6.24 10.45
CA ALA A 338 -9.35 -7.03 9.47
C ALA A 338 -10.02 -8.41 9.32
N PRO A 339 -10.21 -8.91 8.08
CA PRO A 339 -10.76 -10.25 7.88
C PRO A 339 -9.94 -11.32 8.61
N ALA A 340 -10.62 -12.30 9.22
CA ALA A 340 -9.95 -13.47 9.80
C ALA A 340 -9.10 -14.19 8.75
N GLU A 341 -9.71 -14.45 7.59
CA GLU A 341 -9.06 -15.00 6.39
C GLU A 341 -8.90 -13.90 5.34
N MET A 342 -7.67 -13.70 4.86
CA MET A 342 -7.38 -12.79 3.74
C MET A 342 -6.20 -13.27 2.94
N ASP A 343 -6.22 -12.98 1.64
CA ASP A 343 -5.13 -13.30 0.75
C ASP A 343 -3.96 -12.32 0.95
N LEU A 344 -2.90 -12.83 1.57
CA LEU A 344 -1.63 -12.13 1.82
C LEU A 344 -0.50 -12.66 0.93
N SER A 345 -0.83 -13.39 -0.13
CA SER A 345 0.19 -13.90 -1.06
C SER A 345 0.91 -12.75 -1.75
N LEU A 346 2.22 -12.93 -1.91
CA LEU A 346 3.04 -11.98 -2.67
C LEU A 346 2.60 -11.98 -4.14
N PRO A 347 2.80 -10.86 -4.86
CA PRO A 347 2.65 -10.84 -6.31
C PRO A 347 3.54 -11.90 -6.97
N GLU A 348 3.08 -12.42 -8.11
CA GLU A 348 3.88 -13.35 -8.91
C GLU A 348 5.24 -12.74 -9.27
N GLY A 349 6.30 -13.54 -9.16
CA GLY A 349 7.68 -13.09 -9.45
C GLY A 349 8.27 -12.13 -8.42
N TYR A 350 7.65 -11.97 -7.24
CA TYR A 350 8.24 -11.16 -6.17
C TYR A 350 9.50 -11.82 -5.60
N GLU A 351 10.65 -11.38 -6.09
CA GLU A 351 11.98 -11.78 -5.65
C GLU A 351 12.76 -10.53 -5.22
N PRO A 352 12.67 -10.11 -3.94
CA PRO A 352 13.23 -8.83 -3.53
C PRO A 352 14.75 -8.84 -3.60
N THR A 353 15.34 -7.74 -4.07
CA THR A 353 16.81 -7.61 -4.01
C THR A 353 17.29 -7.42 -2.57
N THR A 354 18.55 -7.82 -2.30
CA THR A 354 19.16 -7.57 -0.99
C THR A 354 19.28 -6.07 -0.74
N TYR A 355 18.90 -5.65 0.47
CA TYR A 355 18.98 -4.25 0.88
C TYR A 355 20.44 -3.75 1.00
N GLY A 356 20.63 -2.48 0.69
CA GLY A 356 21.91 -1.79 0.68
C GLY A 356 21.92 -0.60 -0.28
N PHE A 357 22.85 0.32 -0.10
CA PHE A 357 22.94 1.51 -0.95
C PHE A 357 23.33 1.17 -2.39
N LYS A 358 22.74 1.91 -3.35
CA LYS A 358 23.04 1.84 -4.80
C LYS A 358 22.82 0.47 -5.45
N GLY A 359 22.17 -0.47 -4.76
CA GLY A 359 21.87 -1.82 -5.24
C GLY A 359 20.43 -2.00 -5.73
N TYR A 360 19.64 -0.93 -5.81
CA TYR A 360 18.28 -1.00 -6.36
C TYR A 360 18.31 -1.33 -7.85
N ARG A 361 17.23 -1.95 -8.34
CA ARG A 361 17.09 -2.30 -9.76
C ARG A 361 17.09 -1.03 -10.60
N LYS A 362 17.92 -1.00 -11.63
CA LYS A 362 17.94 0.10 -12.61
C LYS A 362 16.81 -0.08 -13.62
N ASP A 363 16.45 1.02 -14.26
CA ASP A 363 15.51 1.06 -15.39
C ASP A 363 14.05 0.66 -15.07
N LEU A 364 13.71 0.48 -13.79
CA LEU A 364 12.31 0.37 -13.37
C LEU A 364 11.59 1.70 -13.58
N LYS A 365 10.44 1.65 -14.23
CA LYS A 365 9.57 2.80 -14.44
C LYS A 365 8.41 2.76 -13.47
N VAL A 366 7.93 3.95 -13.08
CA VAL A 366 6.70 4.09 -12.28
C VAL A 366 5.52 3.36 -12.92
N ALA A 367 5.44 3.38 -14.25
CA ALA A 367 4.40 2.70 -15.04
C ALA A 367 4.40 1.17 -14.85
N ASP A 368 5.54 0.56 -14.53
CA ASP A 368 5.64 -0.90 -14.29
C ASP A 368 4.91 -1.32 -13.00
N HIS A 369 4.62 -0.36 -12.13
CA HIS A 369 3.94 -0.54 -10.86
C HIS A 369 2.52 0.04 -10.86
N GLU A 370 1.95 0.36 -12.03
CA GLU A 370 0.55 0.75 -12.14
C GLU A 370 -0.35 -0.34 -11.54
N LEU A 371 -1.11 0.05 -10.52
CA LEU A 371 -2.02 -0.82 -9.78
C LEU A 371 -3.41 -0.71 -10.41
N GLY A 372 -3.99 -1.83 -10.85
CA GLY A 372 -5.35 -1.85 -11.44
C GLY A 372 -5.45 -2.32 -12.90
N ARG A 373 -4.63 -3.32 -13.30
CA ARG A 373 -4.94 -4.19 -14.44
C ARG A 373 -5.38 -5.55 -13.96
#